data_AF-A0A839JLM9-F1
#
_entry.id   AF-A0A839JLM9-F1
#
_cell.length_a   1.000
_cell.length_b   1.000
_cell.length_c   1.000
_cell.angle_alpha   90.00
_cell.angle_beta   90.00
_cell.angle_gamma   90.00
#
_symmetry.space_group_name_H-M   'P 1'
#
loop_
_entity.id
_entity.type
_entity.pdbx_description
1 polymer ?
#
loop_
_entity_poly.entity_id
_entity_poly.type
_entity_poly.pdbx_seq_one_letter_code
_entity_poly.pdbx_strand_id
1 'polypeptide(L)' 'MTDQQQEWLDFAKSVALEAGDIMRRYFGKKPDTQLKAGNTIVTVADEDLVQAMKELEENVNK' A
#
# COMPACT_ATOMS: atom_id res chain seq x y z
N MET A 1 16.93 12.41 -19.59
CA MET A 1 17.27 11.10 -18.96
C MET A 1 17.21 11.18 -17.44
N THR A 2 17.50 12.33 -16.81
CA THR A 2 17.43 12.54 -15.36
C THR A 2 16.01 12.61 -14.80
N ASP A 3 15.07 13.18 -15.57
CA ASP A 3 13.75 13.53 -15.04
C ASP A 3 12.85 12.30 -14.85
N GLN A 4 12.92 11.32 -15.76
CA GLN A 4 12.16 10.07 -15.67
C GLN A 4 12.63 9.18 -14.51
N GLN A 5 13.95 9.14 -14.25
CA GLN A 5 14.49 8.40 -13.11
C GLN A 5 14.07 9.05 -11.78
N GLN A 6 14.02 10.38 -11.75
CA GLN A 6 13.56 11.13 -10.58
C GLN A 6 12.06 10.91 -10.34
N GLU A 7 11.25 10.91 -11.40
CA GLU A 7 9.81 10.63 -11.35
C GLU A 7 9.52 9.22 -10.81
N TRP A 8 10.24 8.20 -11.29
CA TRP A 8 10.11 6.84 -10.76
C TRP A 8 10.57 6.72 -9.30
N LEU A 9 11.62 7.46 -8.92
CA LEU A 9 12.09 7.49 -7.55
C LEU A 9 11.05 8.13 -6.61
N ASP A 10 10.42 9.22 -7.05
CA ASP A 10 9.42 9.93 -6.25
C ASP A 10 8.11 9.14 -6.16
N PHE A 11 7.72 8.42 -7.22
CA PHE A 11 6.65 7.44 -7.18
C PHE A 11 6.95 6.28 -6.22
N ALA A 12 8.15 5.72 -6.24
CA ALA A 12 8.54 4.65 -5.31
C ALA A 12 8.50 5.12 -3.84
N LYS A 13 8.90 6.37 -3.58
CA LYS A 13 8.80 6.97 -2.23
C LYS A 13 7.36 7.15 -1.79
N SER A 14 6.46 7.60 -2.66
CA SER A 14 5.04 7.79 -2.29
C SER A 14 4.39 6.46 -1.96
N VAL A 15 4.60 5.42 -2.77
CA VAL A 15 4.11 4.05 -2.51
C VAL A 15 4.63 3.52 -1.18
N ALA A 16 5.93 3.67 -0.90
CA ALA A 16 6.53 3.19 0.34
C ALA A 16 5.98 3.91 1.60
N LEU A 17 5.72 5.22 1.49
CA LEU A 17 5.13 6.00 2.58
C LEU A 17 3.68 5.59 2.85
N GLU A 18 2.87 5.49 1.80
CA GLU A 18 1.47 5.08 1.92
C GLU A 18 1.34 3.67 2.48
N ALA A 19 2.20 2.76 2.01
CA ALA A 19 2.24 1.40 2.53
C ALA A 19 2.62 1.34 4.01
N GLY A 20 3.58 2.16 4.42
CA GLY A 20 3.97 2.29 5.83
C GLY A 20 2.82 2.82 6.70
N ASP A 21 2.06 3.79 6.20
CA ASP A 21 0.92 4.35 6.93
C ASP A 21 -0.27 3.38 7.02
N ILE A 22 -0.55 2.60 5.96
CA ILE A 22 -1.53 1.52 6.00
C ILE A 22 -1.12 0.48 7.06
N MET A 23 0.12 -0.02 6.99
CA MET A 23 0.63 -1.02 7.94
C MET A 23 0.64 -0.51 9.38
N ARG A 24 0.92 0.78 9.60
CA ARG A 24 0.88 1.41 10.93
C ARG A 24 -0.52 1.37 11.55
N ARG A 25 -1.60 1.45 10.77
CA ARG A 25 -2.99 1.37 11.27
C ARG A 25 -3.33 0.00 11.87
N TYR A 26 -2.61 -1.04 11.45
CA TYR A 26 -2.83 -2.41 11.88
C TYR A 26 -1.79 -2.90 12.90
N PHE A 27 -0.69 -2.18 13.10
CA PHE A 27 0.34 -2.53 14.08
C PHE A 27 -0.22 -2.55 15.51
N GLY A 28 0.01 -3.64 16.24
CA GLY A 28 -0.49 -3.81 17.62
C GLY A 28 -1.99 -4.04 17.75
N LYS A 29 -2.76 -4.03 16.66
CA LYS A 29 -4.17 -4.43 16.69
C LYS A 29 -4.26 -5.95 16.57
N LYS A 30 -5.11 -6.58 17.39
CA LYS A 30 -5.64 -7.91 17.09
C LYS A 30 -6.88 -7.66 16.24
N PRO A 31 -6.99 -8.21 15.02
CA PRO A 31 -8.26 -8.15 14.32
C PRO A 31 -9.20 -9.05 15.13
N ASP A 32 -10.44 -8.62 15.36
CA ASP A 32 -11.47 -9.45 16.02
C ASP A 32 -11.86 -10.69 15.17
N THR A 33 -11.14 -10.96 14.09
CA THR A 33 -11.45 -12.02 13.14
C THR A 33 -10.92 -13.36 13.64
N GLN A 34 -11.69 -13.98 14.55
CA GLN A 34 -11.86 -15.43 14.53
C GLN A 34 -12.57 -15.87 13.23
N LEU A 35 -11.97 -15.61 12.07
CA LEU A 35 -12.48 -16.12 10.79
C LEU A 35 -11.30 -16.66 9.98
N LYS A 36 -11.13 -17.98 10.17
CA LYS A 36 -10.67 -18.98 9.20
C LYS A 36 -9.92 -18.42 7.99
N ALA A 37 -8.60 -18.63 7.97
CA ALA A 37 -7.75 -18.74 6.79
C ALA A 37 -8.19 -17.88 5.58
N GLY A 38 -8.00 -16.57 5.68
CA GLY A 38 -8.32 -15.64 4.58
C GLY A 38 -8.34 -14.17 4.99
N ASN A 39 -8.72 -13.84 6.23
CA ASN A 39 -8.81 -12.46 6.72
C ASN A 39 -7.84 -12.20 7.89
N THR A 40 -6.56 -12.50 7.68
CA THR A 40 -5.53 -12.02 8.61
C THR A 40 -5.28 -10.53 8.38
N ILE A 41 -4.76 -9.81 9.39
CA ILE A 41 -4.35 -8.39 9.22
C ILE A 41 -3.48 -8.20 7.98
N VAL A 42 -2.60 -9.15 7.72
CA VAL A 42 -1.70 -9.11 6.56
C VAL A 42 -2.49 -9.17 5.26
N THR A 43 -3.56 -9.97 5.19
CA THR A 43 -4.40 -10.08 3.99
C THR A 43 -5.20 -8.81 3.72
N VAL A 44 -5.79 -8.20 4.76
CA VAL A 44 -6.54 -6.94 4.61
C VAL A 44 -5.59 -5.80 4.21
N ALA A 45 -4.41 -5.74 4.83
CA ALA A 45 -3.41 -4.75 4.46
C ALA A 45 -2.89 -4.95 3.03
N ASP A 46 -2.73 -6.19 2.57
CA ASP A 46 -2.31 -6.50 1.19
C ASP A 46 -3.37 -6.06 0.17
N GLU A 47 -4.66 -6.28 0.45
CA GLU A 47 -5.76 -5.80 -0.39
C GLU A 47 -5.81 -4.27 -0.47
N ASP A 48 -5.69 -3.58 0.67
CA ASP A 48 -5.65 -2.10 0.74
C ASP A 48 -4.44 -1.53 -0.03
N LEU A 49 -3.28 -2.20 0.08
CA LEU A 49 -2.06 -1.82 -0.64
C LEU A 49 -2.22 -1.95 -2.16
N VAL A 50 -2.74 -3.09 -2.62
CA VAL A 50 -2.96 -3.33 -4.06
C VAL A 50 -3.93 -2.31 -4.64
N GLN A 51 -4.95 -1.91 -3.89
CA GLN A 51 -5.91 -0.89 -4.31
C GLN A 51 -5.24 0.49 -4.40
N ALA A 52 -4.49 0.91 -3.37
CA ALA A 52 -3.79 2.20 -3.37
C ALA A 52 -2.74 2.29 -4.51
N MET A 53 -2.03 1.20 -4.79
CA MET A 53 -1.06 1.16 -5.90
C MET A 53 -1.73 1.37 -7.26
N LYS A 54 -2.90 0.78 -7.51
CA LYS A 54 -3.65 0.97 -8.76
C LYS A 54 -4.10 2.41 -8.93
N GLU A 55 -4.60 3.04 -7.87
CA GLU A 55 -5.05 4.43 -7.90
C GLU A 55 -3.88 5.39 -8.16
N LEU A 56 -2.71 5.12 -7.59
CA LEU A 56 -1.49 5.87 -7.86
C LEU A 56 -1.01 5.72 -9.31
N GLU A 57 -1.04 4.50 -9.87
CA GLU A 57 -0.69 4.25 -11.28
C GLU A 57 -1.63 4.97 -12.25
N GLU A 58 -2.94 4.95 -11.99
CA GLU A 58 -3.94 5.67 -12.80
C GLU A 58 -3.78 7.20 -12.75
N ASN A 59 -3.29 7.75 -11.64
CA ASN A 59 -3.05 9.18 -11.48
C ASN A 59 -1.73 9.65 -12.12
N VAL A 60 -0.75 8.76 -12.27
CA VAL A 60 0.53 9.06 -12.96
C VAL A 60 0.40 8.97 -14.48
N ASN A 61 -0.49 8.11 -14.99
CA ASN A 61 -0.71 7.93 -16.44
C ASN A 61 -1.76 8.88 -17.07
N LYS A 62 -2.25 9.88 -16.32
CA LYS A 62 -3.16 10.94 -16.81
C LYS A 62 -2.41 12.24 -17.11
#